data_AF-A0A9X9I5R9-F1
#
_entry.id   AF-A0A9X9I5R9-F1
#
_cell.length_a   1.000
_cell.length_b   1.000
_cell.length_c   1.000
_cell.angle_alpha   90.00
_cell.angle_beta   90.00
_cell.angle_gamma   90.00
#
_symmetry.space_group_name_H-M   'P 1'
#
loop_
_entity.id
_entity.type
_entity.pdbx_description
1 polymer ?
#
loop_
_entity_poly.entity_id
_entity_poly.type
_entity_poly.pdbx_seq_one_letter_code
_entity_poly.pdbx_strand_id
1 'polypeptide(L)'
;MLMPTLLSIKKEKDTLMNKIFKVVWNRTIQSFVVTSELAKGRVKSSAEQNSTDVSAESGKNGIATVFRLTVISAALLGAGNSYAATAPRGQIAFDPPTSATAVSGATATGIGALSVGASANATANGAVAVGTSANATHNNSLAVGTNAKATQNHAVAMGADTSASSSHATAIGKSANAVSTDSTALGADSKANGTQATAVGKNALANNTSTTALGNSAQAFGIGSMALGQSSTSRGQDGIAIGSGSQAAANAQNAIAIGTNAVGYQSESIAIGNSAQAQTGNTIAIGKSAVANSPASGNAASSAIALGADANATGLGTIAIGRASEVLSQNSMNVNVTHNNIAIGNTARVGDSSSSKITQSIAIGSGNRVDPQGRPEGAWAKGDQSIAVGGNVLANGHSSVAIGGDDLDLVGGTRYSGNATDKFIKYNEKGAKTGEYALSGKSLRDIYKEMTGDTMNYGSYGNTIAGQGSVALGVQSNSSADLSLAIGTKSQATAFGSVALGTGAKATLLNSVALGTASKTDKEGKAYVQREIMGVTYTWAGGQTTDAGDVVSVGSKGYERQIINVSPAIFLLLLLMPSMALNFMVY
;
A
#
# COMPACT_ATOMS: atom_id res chain seq x y z
N MET A 1 -72.00 18.36 -62.31
CA MET A 1 -71.21 17.40 -63.11
C MET A 1 -70.03 16.96 -62.24
N LEU A 2 -69.91 15.66 -61.97
CA LEU A 2 -68.82 14.97 -61.24
C LEU A 2 -68.45 15.39 -59.79
N MET A 3 -68.08 14.36 -59.02
CA MET A 3 -67.27 14.33 -57.79
C MET A 3 -65.75 14.28 -58.15
N PRO A 4 -64.79 14.22 -57.20
CA PRO A 4 -64.83 14.37 -55.73
C PRO A 4 -63.93 15.59 -55.31
N THR A 5 -63.12 15.71 -54.25
CA THR A 5 -62.70 14.85 -53.12
C THR A 5 -62.22 15.68 -51.91
N LEU A 6 -62.85 15.54 -50.73
CA LEU A 6 -62.25 15.32 -49.40
C LEU A 6 -63.35 15.43 -48.32
N LEU A 7 -63.27 14.60 -47.26
CA LEU A 7 -64.34 14.47 -46.27
C LEU A 7 -63.94 15.04 -44.91
N SER A 8 -64.44 16.23 -44.56
CA SER A 8 -64.27 16.82 -43.21
C SER A 8 -65.44 16.38 -42.32
N ILE A 9 -65.18 15.47 -41.37
CA ILE A 9 -66.22 14.94 -40.49
C ILE A 9 -66.35 15.77 -39.21
N LYS A 10 -67.58 16.26 -39.00
CA LYS A 10 -68.16 16.79 -37.76
C LYS A 10 -67.59 16.21 -36.46
N LYS A 11 -67.52 17.07 -35.43
CA LYS A 11 -67.84 16.65 -34.05
C LYS A 11 -69.30 16.19 -33.98
N GLU A 12 -69.58 14.95 -33.56
CA GLU A 12 -70.82 14.67 -32.82
C GLU A 12 -70.71 13.42 -31.92
N LYS A 13 -70.81 13.66 -30.60
CA LYS A 13 -71.18 12.74 -29.49
C LYS A 13 -70.71 11.27 -29.58
N ASP A 14 -69.69 10.95 -28.80
CA ASP A 14 -69.31 9.56 -28.49
C ASP A 14 -70.47 8.74 -27.92
N THR A 15 -70.59 7.52 -28.42
CA THR A 15 -71.45 6.46 -27.88
C THR A 15 -70.92 5.90 -26.56
N LEU A 16 -71.85 5.34 -25.78
CA LEU A 16 -71.66 4.45 -24.64
C LEU A 16 -70.26 3.81 -24.50
N MET A 17 -69.54 4.16 -23.44
CA MET A 17 -68.44 3.36 -22.90
C MET A 17 -68.60 3.28 -21.38
N ASN A 18 -68.61 2.05 -20.83
CA ASN A 18 -68.81 1.79 -19.40
C ASN A 18 -67.62 2.35 -18.58
N LYS A 19 -67.87 3.36 -17.74
CA LYS A 19 -66.86 3.85 -16.80
C LYS A 19 -66.76 2.91 -15.61
N ILE A 20 -65.62 2.23 -15.49
CA ILE A 20 -65.23 1.44 -14.32
C ILE A 20 -64.98 2.43 -13.17
N PHE A 21 -65.86 2.46 -12.17
CA PHE A 21 -65.65 3.30 -10.99
C PHE A 21 -64.63 2.67 -10.04
N LYS A 22 -64.75 1.35 -9.79
CA LYS A 22 -63.82 0.58 -8.96
C LYS A 22 -63.86 -0.90 -9.33
N VAL A 23 -62.73 -1.58 -9.09
CA VAL A 23 -62.60 -3.03 -9.10
C VAL A 23 -62.41 -3.49 -7.65
N VAL A 24 -63.14 -4.51 -7.21
CA VAL A 24 -63.15 -4.99 -5.82
C VAL A 24 -63.05 -6.52 -5.79
N TRP A 25 -62.22 -7.06 -4.91
CA TRP A 25 -62.12 -8.52 -4.71
C TRP A 25 -63.32 -9.04 -3.92
N ASN A 26 -64.09 -9.95 -4.52
CA ASN A 26 -65.20 -10.64 -3.85
C ASN A 26 -64.72 -11.99 -3.30
N ARG A 27 -64.63 -12.08 -1.96
CA ARG A 27 -64.17 -13.29 -1.26
C ARG A 27 -65.09 -14.50 -1.43
N THR A 28 -66.38 -14.29 -1.67
CA THR A 28 -67.39 -15.37 -1.80
C THR A 28 -67.29 -16.11 -3.13
N ILE A 29 -66.81 -15.44 -4.19
CA ILE A 29 -66.65 -16.02 -5.54
C ILE A 29 -65.20 -15.94 -6.07
N GLN A 30 -64.22 -15.77 -5.17
CA GLN A 30 -62.77 -15.83 -5.44
C GLN A 30 -62.32 -15.05 -6.68
N SER A 31 -62.89 -13.85 -6.91
CA SER A 31 -62.65 -13.08 -8.15
C SER A 31 -62.83 -11.58 -7.98
N PHE A 32 -62.21 -10.82 -8.89
CA PHE A 32 -62.37 -9.36 -8.99
C PHE A 32 -63.66 -9.00 -9.73
N VAL A 33 -64.48 -8.14 -9.14
CA VAL A 33 -65.76 -7.67 -9.67
C VAL A 33 -65.71 -6.16 -9.91
N VAL A 34 -66.30 -5.71 -11.03
CA VAL A 34 -66.39 -4.29 -11.42
C VAL A 34 -67.68 -3.68 -10.86
N THR A 35 -67.59 -2.52 -10.22
CA THR A 35 -68.76 -1.73 -9.79
C THR A 35 -68.96 -0.52 -10.70
N SER A 36 -70.18 -0.31 -11.19
CA SER A 36 -70.61 0.89 -11.92
C SER A 36 -71.02 2.01 -10.96
N GLU A 37 -70.78 3.27 -11.34
CA GLU A 37 -71.12 4.48 -10.56
C GLU A 37 -72.63 4.70 -10.33
N LEU A 38 -73.50 3.96 -11.02
CA LEU A 38 -74.96 4.08 -10.94
C LEU A 38 -75.62 3.16 -9.91
N ALA A 39 -74.88 2.27 -9.24
CA ALA A 39 -75.45 1.29 -8.30
C ALA A 39 -75.76 1.90 -6.91
N LYS A 40 -77.05 1.95 -6.52
CA LYS A 40 -77.50 2.54 -5.25
C LYS A 40 -78.33 1.56 -4.42
N GLY A 41 -77.74 1.04 -3.33
CA GLY A 41 -78.36 0.06 -2.43
C GLY A 41 -79.48 0.63 -1.54
N ARG A 42 -80.47 -0.21 -1.20
CA ARG A 42 -81.71 0.14 -0.47
C ARG A 42 -81.74 -0.55 0.90
N VAL A 43 -82.32 0.11 1.91
CA VAL A 43 -82.25 -0.32 3.33
C VAL A 43 -83.51 -1.08 3.76
N LYS A 44 -83.39 -2.24 4.46
CA LYS A 44 -83.81 -2.47 5.87
C LYS A 44 -84.04 -3.96 6.26
N SER A 45 -83.42 -4.39 7.36
CA SER A 45 -83.83 -5.43 8.35
C SER A 45 -84.07 -6.91 7.95
N SER A 46 -83.25 -7.82 8.51
CA SER A 46 -83.70 -8.89 9.42
C SER A 46 -82.54 -9.57 10.20
N ALA A 47 -82.88 -10.26 11.30
CA ALA A 47 -82.16 -11.36 12.00
C ALA A 47 -80.72 -11.17 12.55
N GLU A 48 -80.66 -10.92 13.87
CA GLU A 48 -79.99 -11.71 14.93
C GLU A 48 -78.49 -12.13 14.96
N GLN A 49 -77.94 -11.90 16.18
CA GLN A 49 -76.95 -12.67 16.97
C GLN A 49 -75.43 -12.66 16.66
N ASN A 50 -74.67 -12.51 17.76
CA ASN A 50 -73.27 -12.85 18.04
C ASN A 50 -72.23 -12.55 16.93
N SER A 51 -71.33 -11.60 17.11
CA SER A 51 -70.39 -11.56 18.26
C SER A 51 -69.69 -10.20 18.40
N THR A 52 -68.97 -10.00 19.52
CA THR A 52 -68.33 -8.73 19.87
C THR A 52 -66.95 -8.56 19.27
N ASP A 53 -66.76 -7.55 18.43
CA ASP A 53 -65.49 -6.86 18.25
C ASP A 53 -65.74 -5.38 17.97
N VAL A 54 -65.10 -4.48 18.72
CA VAL A 54 -65.33 -3.02 18.64
C VAL A 54 -64.00 -2.30 18.42
N SER A 55 -63.60 -2.21 17.15
CA SER A 55 -62.53 -1.31 16.74
C SER A 55 -62.99 0.15 16.87
N ALA A 56 -62.22 0.96 17.59
CA ALA A 56 -62.49 2.38 17.77
C ALA A 56 -61.77 3.23 16.70
N GLU A 57 -62.48 4.16 16.05
CA GLU A 57 -61.82 5.26 15.35
C GLU A 57 -62.54 6.62 15.56
N SER A 58 -61.71 7.64 15.69
CA SER A 58 -61.93 9.02 16.16
C SER A 58 -63.20 9.78 15.73
N GLY A 59 -63.82 10.51 16.67
CA GLY A 59 -65.06 11.28 16.46
C GLY A 59 -65.26 12.57 17.27
N LYS A 60 -64.17 13.25 17.70
CA LYS A 60 -64.13 14.60 18.32
C LYS A 60 -65.13 14.94 19.46
N ASN A 61 -64.60 14.89 20.68
CA ASN A 61 -64.90 15.81 21.81
C ASN A 61 -66.33 15.83 22.41
N GLY A 62 -66.60 14.92 23.35
CA GLY A 62 -67.70 15.03 24.32
C GLY A 62 -67.27 14.53 25.71
N ILE A 63 -66.85 15.44 26.59
CA ILE A 63 -66.04 15.12 27.80
C ILE A 63 -66.87 14.60 29.00
N ALA A 64 -67.99 13.90 28.74
CA ALA A 64 -69.02 13.60 29.75
C ALA A 64 -69.31 12.10 29.99
N THR A 65 -68.86 11.19 29.12
CA THR A 65 -69.27 9.77 29.16
C THR A 65 -68.29 8.85 29.90
N VAL A 66 -67.05 9.30 30.16
CA VAL A 66 -65.97 8.45 30.71
C VAL A 66 -66.17 8.11 32.20
N PHE A 67 -66.92 8.93 32.95
CA PHE A 67 -67.09 8.79 34.40
C PHE A 67 -68.26 7.86 34.83
N ARG A 68 -68.49 6.77 34.09
CA ARG A 68 -69.38 5.67 34.50
C ARG A 68 -68.71 4.28 34.45
N LEU A 69 -67.47 4.20 34.93
CA LEU A 69 -66.98 2.94 35.52
C LEU A 69 -67.80 2.67 36.77
N THR A 70 -68.83 1.83 36.65
CA THR A 70 -69.47 1.21 37.82
C THR A 70 -68.49 0.27 38.51
N VAL A 71 -68.69 0.00 39.81
CA VAL A 71 -67.76 -0.74 40.69
C VAL A 71 -67.31 -2.11 40.14
N ILE A 72 -68.12 -2.72 39.25
CA ILE A 72 -67.80 -3.94 38.49
C ILE A 72 -66.46 -3.82 37.71
N SER A 73 -66.15 -2.66 37.13
CA SER A 73 -64.89 -2.46 36.39
C SER A 73 -63.65 -2.48 37.29
N ALA A 74 -63.77 -2.05 38.56
CA ALA A 74 -62.69 -2.14 39.53
C ALA A 74 -62.44 -3.59 39.97
N ALA A 75 -63.51 -4.39 40.12
CA ALA A 75 -63.39 -5.82 40.40
C ALA A 75 -62.76 -6.60 39.24
N LEU A 76 -63.14 -6.30 37.99
CA LEU A 76 -62.63 -7.01 36.82
C LEU A 76 -61.18 -6.65 36.45
N LEU A 77 -60.72 -5.45 36.81
CA LEU A 77 -59.29 -5.09 36.77
C LEU A 77 -58.46 -5.69 37.93
N GLY A 78 -59.12 -6.20 38.97
CA GLY A 78 -58.48 -6.92 40.09
C GLY A 78 -58.28 -8.43 39.87
N ALA A 79 -58.68 -8.97 38.71
CA ALA A 79 -58.70 -10.40 38.42
C ALA A 79 -57.58 -10.88 37.48
N GLY A 80 -56.57 -10.05 37.23
CA GLY A 80 -55.28 -10.53 36.71
C GLY A 80 -54.51 -11.20 37.84
N ASN A 81 -54.55 -12.54 37.92
CA ASN A 81 -53.86 -13.31 38.97
C ASN A 81 -52.39 -12.87 39.09
N SER A 82 -52.09 -12.14 40.16
CA SER A 82 -50.79 -11.52 40.39
C SER A 82 -49.84 -12.54 41.03
N TYR A 83 -49.46 -13.55 40.25
CA TYR A 83 -48.52 -14.58 40.67
C TYR A 83 -47.16 -13.97 41.03
N ALA A 84 -46.81 -14.03 42.32
CA ALA A 84 -45.64 -13.32 42.84
C ALA A 84 -45.10 -14.02 44.10
N ALA A 85 -44.03 -14.80 43.94
CA ALA A 85 -43.20 -15.19 45.07
C ALA A 85 -42.50 -13.92 45.59
N THR A 86 -42.94 -13.41 46.74
CA THR A 86 -42.35 -12.24 47.40
C THR A 86 -41.89 -12.64 48.79
N ALA A 87 -40.58 -12.71 48.99
CA ALA A 87 -40.00 -13.26 50.22
C ALA A 87 -39.62 -12.15 51.21
N PRO A 88 -40.07 -12.20 52.48
CA PRO A 88 -39.49 -11.39 53.54
C PRO A 88 -37.98 -11.65 53.71
N ARG A 89 -37.26 -10.72 54.35
CA ARG A 89 -35.82 -10.90 54.61
C ARG A 89 -35.58 -12.13 55.50
N GLY A 90 -34.61 -12.97 55.13
CA GLY A 90 -34.32 -14.24 55.79
C GLY A 90 -35.27 -15.40 55.48
N GLN A 91 -36.28 -15.23 54.62
CA GLN A 91 -37.25 -16.28 54.28
C GLN A 91 -37.14 -16.73 52.82
N ILE A 92 -37.81 -17.85 52.49
CA ILE A 92 -38.02 -18.33 51.12
C ILE A 92 -39.53 -18.26 50.83
N ALA A 93 -39.91 -17.70 49.68
CA ALA A 93 -41.26 -17.77 49.14
C ALA A 93 -41.25 -18.55 47.83
N PHE A 94 -42.29 -19.33 47.60
CA PHE A 94 -42.49 -20.13 46.39
C PHE A 94 -43.93 -19.98 45.93
N ASP A 95 -44.15 -19.75 44.64
CA ASP A 95 -45.47 -19.71 44.02
C ASP A 95 -45.68 -20.99 43.17
N PRO A 96 -46.45 -21.99 43.64
CA PRO A 96 -46.62 -23.25 42.91
C PRO A 96 -47.19 -23.10 41.48
N PRO A 97 -48.18 -22.23 41.20
CA PRO A 97 -48.71 -22.04 39.84
C PRO A 97 -47.67 -21.61 38.80
N THR A 98 -46.73 -20.75 39.17
CA THR A 98 -45.65 -20.29 38.26
C THR A 98 -44.33 -21.03 38.46
N SER A 99 -44.17 -21.78 39.54
CA SER A 99 -42.89 -22.28 40.05
C SER A 99 -41.85 -21.17 40.33
N ALA A 100 -42.29 -19.93 40.53
CA ALA A 100 -41.41 -18.82 40.88
C ALA A 100 -40.86 -18.99 42.31
N THR A 101 -39.59 -18.67 42.51
CA THR A 101 -38.90 -18.76 43.80
C THR A 101 -38.26 -17.43 44.17
N ALA A 102 -38.53 -16.93 45.37
CA ALA A 102 -37.91 -15.73 45.92
C ALA A 102 -37.24 -16.01 47.28
N VAL A 103 -36.10 -15.36 47.55
CA VAL A 103 -35.29 -15.59 48.76
C VAL A 103 -34.79 -14.28 49.37
N SER A 104 -35.08 -14.08 50.65
CA SER A 104 -34.50 -13.06 51.55
C SER A 104 -34.66 -11.60 51.09
N GLY A 105 -35.90 -11.13 50.98
CA GLY A 105 -36.23 -9.76 50.59
C GLY A 105 -36.35 -9.54 49.08
N ALA A 106 -36.55 -10.62 48.33
CA ALA A 106 -36.60 -10.65 46.87
C ALA A 106 -38.04 -10.80 46.33
N THR A 107 -38.23 -10.45 45.06
CA THR A 107 -39.47 -10.57 44.30
C THR A 107 -39.23 -11.40 43.04
N ALA A 108 -40.04 -12.44 42.80
CA ALA A 108 -40.09 -13.21 41.57
C ALA A 108 -41.54 -13.36 41.09
N THR A 109 -41.85 -12.88 39.88
CA THR A 109 -43.24 -12.86 39.34
C THR A 109 -43.38 -13.53 37.95
N GLY A 110 -42.28 -14.01 37.38
CA GLY A 110 -42.29 -14.73 36.11
C GLY A 110 -42.40 -16.25 36.29
N ILE A 111 -42.94 -16.94 35.28
CA ILE A 111 -43.00 -18.41 35.25
C ILE A 111 -41.57 -18.97 35.27
N GLY A 112 -41.26 -19.80 36.27
CA GLY A 112 -39.93 -20.36 36.50
C GLY A 112 -38.86 -19.33 36.91
N ALA A 113 -39.24 -18.14 37.37
CA ALA A 113 -38.30 -17.10 37.78
C ALA A 113 -37.64 -17.37 39.14
N LEU A 114 -36.38 -17.00 39.29
CA LEU A 114 -35.60 -17.11 40.54
C LEU A 114 -35.09 -15.74 40.98
N SER A 115 -35.39 -15.33 42.21
CA SER A 115 -34.93 -14.04 42.76
C SER A 115 -34.32 -14.21 44.15
N VAL A 116 -33.10 -13.75 44.37
CA VAL A 116 -32.32 -14.02 45.59
C VAL A 116 -31.59 -12.76 46.05
N GLY A 117 -31.92 -12.27 47.25
CA GLY A 117 -31.28 -11.11 47.87
C GLY A 117 -32.21 -9.93 48.06
N ALA A 118 -31.83 -9.01 48.95
CA ALA A 118 -32.67 -7.87 49.31
C ALA A 118 -32.90 -6.95 48.09
N SER A 119 -34.17 -6.69 47.78
CA SER A 119 -34.62 -5.93 46.62
C SER A 119 -34.20 -6.51 45.26
N ALA A 120 -33.86 -7.81 45.19
CA ALA A 120 -33.70 -8.51 43.92
C ALA A 120 -35.07 -8.69 43.23
N ASN A 121 -35.15 -8.49 41.90
CA ASN A 121 -36.39 -8.59 41.14
C ASN A 121 -36.20 -9.44 39.88
N ALA A 122 -36.98 -10.52 39.74
CA ALA A 122 -37.05 -11.39 38.57
C ALA A 122 -38.49 -11.44 38.04
N THR A 123 -38.86 -10.49 37.16
CA THR A 123 -40.28 -10.17 36.90
C THR A 123 -40.88 -10.83 35.65
N ALA A 124 -40.12 -11.67 34.95
CA ALA A 124 -40.50 -12.25 33.66
C ALA A 124 -40.06 -13.72 33.54
N ASN A 125 -40.58 -14.43 32.53
CA ASN A 125 -40.50 -15.90 32.48
C ASN A 125 -39.06 -16.39 32.33
N GLY A 126 -38.64 -17.32 33.18
CA GLY A 126 -37.27 -17.83 33.25
C GLY A 126 -36.22 -16.79 33.64
N ALA A 127 -36.61 -15.63 34.19
CA ALA A 127 -35.67 -14.61 34.64
C ALA A 127 -35.00 -15.01 35.96
N VAL A 128 -33.71 -14.68 36.11
CA VAL A 128 -32.90 -15.03 37.29
C VAL A 128 -32.19 -13.78 37.81
N ALA A 129 -32.52 -13.34 39.02
CA ALA A 129 -31.89 -12.21 39.71
C ALA A 129 -31.23 -12.68 41.01
N VAL A 130 -29.91 -12.54 41.16
CA VAL A 130 -29.15 -13.02 42.33
C VAL A 130 -28.17 -11.94 42.81
N GLY A 131 -28.51 -11.28 43.91
CA GLY A 131 -27.72 -10.21 44.52
C GLY A 131 -28.59 -9.05 44.99
N THR A 132 -28.08 -8.26 45.94
CA THR A 132 -28.79 -7.07 46.44
C THR A 132 -29.10 -6.11 45.27
N SER A 133 -30.37 -5.76 45.09
CA SER A 133 -30.84 -4.93 43.96
C SER A 133 -30.52 -5.47 42.56
N ALA A 134 -30.30 -6.79 42.40
CA ALA A 134 -30.21 -7.44 41.09
C ALA A 134 -31.58 -7.36 40.37
N ASN A 135 -31.58 -7.10 39.06
CA ASN A 135 -32.81 -6.77 38.32
C ASN A 135 -32.83 -7.47 36.95
N ALA A 136 -33.60 -8.55 36.83
CA ALA A 136 -33.80 -9.34 35.63
C ALA A 136 -35.27 -9.23 35.20
N THR A 137 -35.59 -8.27 34.34
CA THR A 137 -36.98 -7.83 34.13
C THR A 137 -37.68 -8.42 32.92
N HIS A 138 -36.97 -9.21 32.11
CA HIS A 138 -37.41 -9.70 30.80
C HIS A 138 -37.18 -11.21 30.63
N ASN A 139 -37.79 -11.82 29.61
CA ASN A 139 -37.80 -13.27 29.47
C ASN A 139 -36.37 -13.83 29.33
N ASN A 140 -36.09 -14.90 30.08
CA ASN A 140 -34.81 -15.62 30.10
C ASN A 140 -33.59 -14.71 30.37
N SER A 141 -33.78 -13.60 31.08
CA SER A 141 -32.71 -12.68 31.47
C SER A 141 -32.02 -13.11 32.78
N LEU A 142 -30.72 -12.86 32.90
CA LEU A 142 -29.87 -13.29 34.02
C LEU A 142 -29.11 -12.10 34.60
N ALA A 143 -29.40 -11.70 35.84
CA ALA A 143 -28.71 -10.64 36.57
C ALA A 143 -28.08 -11.18 37.86
N VAL A 144 -26.75 -11.30 37.90
CA VAL A 144 -26.01 -11.87 39.05
C VAL A 144 -24.99 -10.88 39.58
N GLY A 145 -25.25 -10.28 40.73
CA GLY A 145 -24.38 -9.32 41.40
C GLY A 145 -25.16 -8.17 42.04
N THR A 146 -24.48 -7.42 42.91
CA THR A 146 -25.09 -6.22 43.52
C THR A 146 -25.35 -5.17 42.44
N ASN A 147 -26.57 -4.64 42.36
CA ASN A 147 -27.02 -3.71 41.31
C ASN A 147 -26.92 -4.24 39.86
N ALA A 148 -26.76 -5.55 39.63
CA ALA A 148 -26.71 -6.12 38.29
C ALA A 148 -28.05 -5.94 37.55
N LYS A 149 -28.02 -5.53 36.28
CA LYS A 149 -29.22 -5.19 35.49
C LYS A 149 -29.23 -5.93 34.15
N ALA A 150 -30.18 -6.84 33.97
CA ALA A 150 -30.48 -7.48 32.70
C ALA A 150 -31.89 -7.07 32.28
N THR A 151 -31.98 -6.02 31.44
CA THR A 151 -33.23 -5.26 31.23
C THR A 151 -33.89 -5.50 29.88
N GLN A 152 -33.56 -6.60 29.21
CA GLN A 152 -34.15 -7.05 27.94
C GLN A 152 -34.08 -8.58 27.81
N ASN A 153 -34.82 -9.14 26.84
CA ASN A 153 -34.91 -10.60 26.65
C ASN A 153 -33.53 -11.22 26.40
N HIS A 154 -33.29 -12.39 27.00
CA HIS A 154 -32.02 -13.13 26.92
C HIS A 154 -30.76 -12.35 27.37
N ALA A 155 -30.90 -11.19 28.01
CA ALA A 155 -29.77 -10.39 28.45
C ALA A 155 -29.08 -11.03 29.68
N VAL A 156 -27.74 -10.96 29.72
CA VAL A 156 -26.91 -11.53 30.78
C VAL A 156 -26.04 -10.44 31.41
N ALA A 157 -26.21 -10.15 32.70
CA ALA A 157 -25.43 -9.18 33.46
C ALA A 157 -24.83 -9.86 34.71
N MET A 158 -23.52 -10.07 34.74
CA MET A 158 -22.84 -10.80 35.83
C MET A 158 -21.67 -10.00 36.42
N GLY A 159 -21.90 -9.36 37.57
CA GLY A 159 -20.92 -8.56 38.30
C GLY A 159 -21.59 -7.49 39.15
N ALA A 160 -20.82 -6.82 40.01
CA ALA A 160 -21.33 -5.62 40.68
C ALA A 160 -21.49 -4.48 39.66
N ASP A 161 -22.63 -3.79 39.72
CA ASP A 161 -22.98 -2.63 38.88
C ASP A 161 -22.97 -2.88 37.35
N THR A 162 -23.11 -4.14 36.90
CA THR A 162 -23.19 -4.49 35.47
C THR A 162 -24.52 -4.14 34.84
N SER A 163 -24.51 -3.72 33.57
CA SER A 163 -25.73 -3.49 32.79
C SER A 163 -25.69 -4.19 31.43
N ALA A 164 -26.65 -5.08 31.19
CA ALA A 164 -26.97 -5.66 29.89
C ALA A 164 -28.34 -5.10 29.47
N SER A 165 -28.29 -4.10 28.60
CA SER A 165 -29.36 -3.11 28.46
C SER A 165 -30.27 -3.35 27.25
N SER A 166 -29.94 -4.33 26.40
CA SER A 166 -30.60 -4.66 25.12
C SER A 166 -30.70 -6.17 24.90
N SER A 167 -31.50 -6.62 23.92
CA SER A 167 -31.74 -8.06 23.69
C SER A 167 -30.45 -8.83 23.38
N HIS A 168 -30.31 -10.03 23.97
CA HIS A 168 -29.11 -10.88 23.90
C HIS A 168 -27.80 -10.22 24.40
N ALA A 169 -27.85 -9.01 24.96
CA ALA A 169 -26.65 -8.32 25.41
C ALA A 169 -26.00 -9.06 26.60
N THR A 170 -24.68 -9.17 26.61
CA THR A 170 -23.91 -9.92 27.62
C THR A 170 -22.86 -9.03 28.27
N ALA A 171 -23.05 -8.65 29.53
CA ALA A 171 -22.13 -7.84 30.34
C ALA A 171 -21.59 -8.64 31.52
N ILE A 172 -20.28 -8.85 31.61
CA ILE A 172 -19.63 -9.69 32.63
C ILE A 172 -18.41 -8.99 33.21
N GLY A 173 -18.31 -8.92 34.54
CA GLY A 173 -17.25 -8.22 35.28
C GLY A 173 -17.69 -6.84 35.79
N LYS A 174 -17.11 -6.38 36.91
CA LYS A 174 -17.56 -5.17 37.63
C LYS A 174 -17.75 -3.96 36.70
N SER A 175 -18.93 -3.35 36.73
CA SER A 175 -19.27 -2.16 35.93
C SER A 175 -19.15 -2.32 34.41
N ALA A 176 -19.16 -3.56 33.89
CA ALA A 176 -19.28 -3.84 32.46
C ALA A 176 -20.66 -3.40 31.93
N ASN A 177 -20.70 -2.84 30.73
CA ASN A 177 -21.90 -2.31 30.11
C ASN A 177 -22.04 -2.75 28.64
N ALA A 178 -23.01 -3.63 28.38
CA ALA A 178 -23.44 -4.02 27.06
C ALA A 178 -24.75 -3.29 26.74
N VAL A 179 -24.67 -2.26 25.90
CA VAL A 179 -25.74 -1.25 25.73
C VAL A 179 -26.76 -1.68 24.69
N SER A 180 -26.29 -2.23 23.57
CA SER A 180 -27.06 -2.45 22.34
C SER A 180 -27.30 -3.92 22.04
N THR A 181 -28.20 -4.22 21.10
CA THR A 181 -28.61 -5.59 20.75
C THR A 181 -27.41 -6.43 20.31
N ASP A 182 -27.36 -7.68 20.79
CA ASP A 182 -26.30 -8.67 20.51
C ASP A 182 -24.88 -8.21 20.91
N SER A 183 -24.76 -7.19 21.78
CA SER A 183 -23.45 -6.66 22.22
C SER A 183 -22.87 -7.43 23.42
N THR A 184 -21.55 -7.59 23.46
CA THR A 184 -20.83 -8.34 24.51
C THR A 184 -19.74 -7.50 25.15
N ALA A 185 -19.79 -7.30 26.47
CA ALA A 185 -18.82 -6.58 27.29
C ALA A 185 -18.28 -7.50 28.40
N LEU A 186 -17.04 -7.99 28.26
CA LEU A 186 -16.40 -8.93 29.18
C LEU A 186 -15.13 -8.33 29.81
N GLY A 187 -15.20 -7.90 31.06
CA GLY A 187 -14.10 -7.34 31.82
C GLY A 187 -14.53 -6.10 32.61
N ALA A 188 -13.79 -5.79 33.68
CA ALA A 188 -14.09 -4.62 34.51
C ALA A 188 -14.10 -3.32 33.69
N ASP A 189 -15.13 -2.49 33.89
CA ASP A 189 -15.31 -1.21 33.20
C ASP A 189 -15.38 -1.30 31.65
N SER A 190 -15.57 -2.50 31.08
CA SER A 190 -15.69 -2.73 29.62
C SER A 190 -17.03 -2.24 29.06
N LYS A 191 -17.02 -1.76 27.81
CA LYS A 191 -18.19 -1.09 27.19
C LYS A 191 -18.38 -1.52 25.74
N ALA A 192 -19.51 -2.17 25.46
CA ALA A 192 -19.97 -2.47 24.12
C ALA A 192 -21.20 -1.60 23.82
N ASN A 193 -20.96 -0.47 23.16
CA ASN A 193 -22.00 0.55 22.93
C ASN A 193 -22.79 0.28 21.64
N GLY A 194 -22.16 -0.29 20.61
CA GLY A 194 -22.80 -0.56 19.32
C GLY A 194 -23.53 -1.90 19.24
N THR A 195 -24.47 -2.02 18.31
CA THR A 195 -25.12 -3.29 17.96
C THR A 195 -24.09 -4.30 17.45
N GLN A 196 -24.16 -5.56 17.89
CA GLN A 196 -23.16 -6.61 17.61
C GLN A 196 -21.72 -6.26 18.05
N ALA A 197 -21.51 -5.24 18.89
CA ALA A 197 -20.18 -4.83 19.33
C ALA A 197 -19.63 -5.77 20.41
N THR A 198 -18.35 -6.11 20.35
CA THR A 198 -17.66 -7.00 21.30
C THR A 198 -16.48 -6.29 21.95
N ALA A 199 -16.56 -6.03 23.25
CA ALA A 199 -15.51 -5.44 24.08
C ALA A 199 -15.03 -6.45 25.13
N VAL A 200 -13.75 -6.82 25.10
CA VAL A 200 -13.18 -7.84 25.98
C VAL A 200 -11.86 -7.36 26.58
N GLY A 201 -11.77 -7.32 27.90
CA GLY A 201 -10.65 -6.79 28.67
C GLY A 201 -11.04 -5.57 29.51
N LYS A 202 -10.27 -5.31 30.58
CA LYS A 202 -10.52 -4.13 31.43
C LYS A 202 -10.42 -2.84 30.61
N ASN A 203 -11.38 -1.93 30.77
CA ASN A 203 -11.52 -0.67 30.01
C ASN A 203 -11.67 -0.84 28.48
N ALA A 204 -11.94 -2.05 27.95
CA ALA A 204 -12.14 -2.23 26.51
C ALA A 204 -13.39 -1.48 26.02
N LEU A 205 -13.31 -0.81 24.88
CA LEU A 205 -14.38 0.02 24.32
C LEU A 205 -14.65 -0.36 22.86
N ALA A 206 -15.78 -0.99 22.60
CA ALA A 206 -16.32 -1.26 21.26
C ALA A 206 -17.51 -0.30 21.04
N ASN A 207 -17.23 0.85 20.43
CA ASN A 207 -18.11 2.03 20.52
C ASN A 207 -19.21 2.07 19.44
N ASN A 208 -19.14 1.22 18.42
CA ASN A 208 -19.92 1.38 17.18
C ASN A 208 -20.39 0.03 16.62
N THR A 209 -21.29 0.04 15.63
CA THR A 209 -21.88 -1.19 15.07
C THR A 209 -20.81 -2.16 14.55
N SER A 210 -20.95 -3.44 14.92
CA SER A 210 -20.05 -4.54 14.55
C SER A 210 -18.57 -4.33 14.89
N THR A 211 -18.27 -3.54 15.93
CA THR A 211 -16.89 -3.31 16.39
C THR A 211 -16.36 -4.42 17.29
N THR A 212 -15.06 -4.70 17.22
CA THR A 212 -14.38 -5.64 18.13
C THR A 212 -13.18 -4.99 18.81
N ALA A 213 -13.20 -4.90 20.14
CA ALA A 213 -12.11 -4.39 20.96
C ALA A 213 -11.67 -5.45 21.98
N LEU A 214 -10.54 -6.13 21.74
CA LEU A 214 -10.01 -7.22 22.57
C LEU A 214 -8.62 -6.87 23.11
N GLY A 215 -8.55 -6.52 24.40
CA GLY A 215 -7.34 -6.16 25.13
C GLY A 215 -7.60 -5.14 26.23
N ASN A 216 -6.67 -4.99 27.18
CA ASN A 216 -6.80 -3.93 28.18
C ASN A 216 -6.72 -2.56 27.50
N SER A 217 -7.75 -1.73 27.73
CA SER A 217 -7.89 -0.40 27.15
C SER A 217 -7.87 -0.38 25.61
N ALA A 218 -8.22 -1.49 24.94
CA ALA A 218 -8.40 -1.54 23.49
C ALA A 218 -9.63 -0.69 23.08
N GLN A 219 -9.54 0.02 21.96
CA GLN A 219 -10.60 0.96 21.52
C GLN A 219 -10.92 0.83 20.03
N ALA A 220 -12.16 0.46 19.71
CA ALA A 220 -12.69 0.41 18.35
C ALA A 220 -13.84 1.42 18.21
N PHE A 221 -13.65 2.45 17.36
CA PHE A 221 -14.56 3.60 17.23
C PHE A 221 -15.28 3.69 15.88
N GLY A 222 -14.64 3.26 14.78
CA GLY A 222 -15.28 3.25 13.46
C GLY A 222 -16.25 2.08 13.31
N ILE A 223 -17.27 2.19 12.46
CA ILE A 223 -18.16 1.05 12.13
C ILE A 223 -17.28 -0.10 11.58
N GLY A 224 -17.57 -1.35 11.97
CA GLY A 224 -16.82 -2.54 11.54
C GLY A 224 -15.38 -2.64 12.05
N SER A 225 -14.87 -1.65 12.79
CA SER A 225 -13.46 -1.56 13.17
C SER A 225 -13.03 -2.59 14.22
N MET A 226 -11.77 -3.03 14.13
CA MET A 226 -11.16 -4.02 15.01
C MET A 226 -9.93 -3.45 15.73
N ALA A 227 -9.86 -3.64 17.05
CA ALA A 227 -8.73 -3.26 17.91
C ALA A 227 -8.34 -4.46 18.80
N LEU A 228 -7.20 -5.08 18.52
CA LEU A 228 -6.73 -6.33 19.15
C LEU A 228 -5.35 -6.14 19.77
N GLY A 229 -5.30 -5.92 21.09
CA GLY A 229 -4.05 -5.67 21.83
C GLY A 229 -4.23 -4.72 23.00
N GLN A 230 -3.20 -4.61 23.86
CA GLN A 230 -3.20 -3.62 24.94
C GLN A 230 -3.06 -2.21 24.34
N SER A 231 -3.99 -1.30 24.67
CA SER A 231 -4.10 0.06 24.11
C SER A 231 -4.10 0.15 22.57
N SER A 232 -4.46 -0.93 21.85
CA SER A 232 -4.70 -0.85 20.40
C SER A 232 -5.90 0.06 20.12
N THR A 233 -5.83 0.83 19.03
CA THR A 233 -6.85 1.83 18.73
C THR A 233 -7.20 1.88 17.25
N SER A 234 -8.45 1.59 16.89
CA SER A 234 -8.96 1.78 15.53
C SER A 234 -10.03 2.85 15.49
N ARG A 235 -9.81 3.90 14.70
CA ARG A 235 -10.75 5.04 14.56
C ARG A 235 -11.38 5.15 13.18
N GLY A 236 -10.75 4.63 12.14
CA GLY A 236 -11.33 4.54 10.80
C GLY A 236 -12.47 3.51 10.73
N GLN A 237 -13.43 3.76 9.84
CA GLN A 237 -14.39 2.72 9.42
C GLN A 237 -13.63 1.54 8.83
N ASP A 238 -14.02 0.31 9.18
CA ASP A 238 -13.41 -0.95 8.73
C ASP A 238 -11.89 -1.03 8.98
N GLY A 239 -11.35 -0.17 9.84
CA GLY A 239 -9.94 -0.10 10.19
C GLY A 239 -9.53 -1.21 11.17
N ILE A 240 -8.33 -1.76 10.98
CA ILE A 240 -7.80 -2.90 11.73
C ILE A 240 -6.53 -2.47 12.48
N ALA A 241 -6.55 -2.53 13.81
CA ALA A 241 -5.39 -2.27 14.68
C ALA A 241 -5.07 -3.51 15.53
N ILE A 242 -3.96 -4.20 15.23
CA ILE A 242 -3.53 -5.45 15.91
C ILE A 242 -2.13 -5.24 16.50
N GLY A 243 -1.92 -5.60 17.77
CA GLY A 243 -0.68 -5.39 18.51
C GLY A 243 -0.80 -4.37 19.64
N SER A 244 0.19 -4.30 20.54
CA SER A 244 0.19 -3.32 21.63
C SER A 244 0.46 -1.91 21.08
N GLY A 245 -0.38 -0.94 21.44
CA GLY A 245 -0.26 0.45 20.97
C GLY A 245 -0.41 0.66 19.45
N SER A 246 -0.90 -0.32 18.69
CA SER A 246 -1.12 -0.15 17.25
C SER A 246 -2.30 0.80 16.97
N GLN A 247 -2.25 1.52 15.85
CA GLN A 247 -3.23 2.55 15.53
C GLN A 247 -3.64 2.61 14.06
N ALA A 248 -4.93 2.40 13.79
CA ALA A 248 -5.58 2.90 12.58
C ALA A 248 -6.19 4.27 12.93
N ALA A 249 -5.67 5.34 12.32
CA ALA A 249 -5.89 6.71 12.76
C ALA A 249 -7.31 7.25 12.54
N ALA A 250 -7.58 8.46 13.07
CA ALA A 250 -8.84 9.14 12.80
C ALA A 250 -8.98 9.45 11.30
N ASN A 251 -10.18 9.24 10.74
CA ASN A 251 -10.49 9.34 9.32
C ASN A 251 -9.80 8.31 8.40
N ALA A 252 -8.99 7.39 8.93
CA ALA A 252 -8.26 6.39 8.15
C ALA A 252 -9.12 5.17 7.80
N GLN A 253 -10.09 5.33 6.90
CA GLN A 253 -10.99 4.22 6.46
C GLN A 253 -10.18 3.09 5.83
N ASN A 254 -10.58 1.83 6.06
CA ASN A 254 -9.91 0.62 5.52
C ASN A 254 -8.43 0.47 5.93
N ALA A 255 -7.92 1.28 6.88
CA ALA A 255 -6.50 1.28 7.23
C ALA A 255 -6.12 0.10 8.13
N ILE A 256 -4.95 -0.49 7.87
CA ILE A 256 -4.46 -1.70 8.53
C ILE A 256 -3.17 -1.37 9.28
N ALA A 257 -3.12 -1.64 10.58
CA ALA A 257 -1.99 -1.41 11.46
C ALA A 257 -1.69 -2.65 12.31
N ILE A 258 -0.72 -3.47 11.90
CA ILE A 258 -0.42 -4.78 12.51
C ILE A 258 1.02 -4.79 13.04
N GLY A 259 1.17 -4.85 14.35
CA GLY A 259 2.45 -4.87 15.06
C GLY A 259 2.50 -3.87 16.20
N THR A 260 3.39 -4.07 17.17
CA THR A 260 3.55 -3.15 18.30
C THR A 260 3.95 -1.76 17.79
N ASN A 261 3.16 -0.74 18.14
CA ASN A 261 3.28 0.65 17.66
C ASN A 261 3.19 0.83 16.12
N ALA A 262 2.58 -0.10 15.38
CA ALA A 262 2.28 0.11 13.96
C ALA A 262 1.21 1.21 13.77
N VAL A 263 1.37 2.10 12.78
CA VAL A 263 0.42 3.21 12.53
C VAL A 263 0.07 3.34 11.05
N GLY A 264 -1.21 3.18 10.73
CA GLY A 264 -1.82 3.61 9.47
C GLY A 264 -2.48 4.97 9.66
N TYR A 265 -1.91 6.03 9.08
CA TYR A 265 -2.31 7.42 9.38
C TYR A 265 -3.48 7.94 8.54
N GLN A 266 -3.81 7.30 7.42
CA GLN A 266 -4.79 7.77 6.43
C GLN A 266 -5.54 6.60 5.78
N SER A 267 -6.59 6.87 5.00
CA SER A 267 -7.39 5.82 4.38
C SER A 267 -6.58 4.90 3.48
N GLU A 268 -6.93 3.61 3.49
CA GLU A 268 -6.34 2.56 2.64
C GLU A 268 -4.81 2.39 2.84
N SER A 269 -4.28 2.89 3.96
CA SER A 269 -2.87 2.72 4.35
C SER A 269 -2.64 1.41 5.10
N ILE A 270 -1.52 0.74 4.83
CA ILE A 270 -1.18 -0.59 5.37
C ILE A 270 0.19 -0.53 6.05
N ALA A 271 0.22 -0.56 7.38
CA ALA A 271 1.42 -0.63 8.21
C ALA A 271 1.53 -2.00 8.90
N ILE A 272 2.54 -2.80 8.55
CA ILE A 272 2.73 -4.16 9.10
C ILE A 272 4.17 -4.33 9.61
N GLY A 273 4.36 -4.27 10.93
CA GLY A 273 5.65 -4.43 11.59
C GLY A 273 5.75 -3.65 12.89
N ASN A 274 6.74 -3.95 13.72
CA ASN A 274 6.99 -3.13 14.92
C ASN A 274 7.39 -1.71 14.48
N SER A 275 6.65 -0.70 14.95
CA SER A 275 6.88 0.72 14.62
C SER A 275 6.78 1.05 13.11
N ALA A 276 6.08 0.23 12.32
CA ALA A 276 5.80 0.50 10.91
C ALA A 276 4.86 1.70 10.75
N GLN A 277 5.07 2.53 9.73
CA GLN A 277 4.32 3.77 9.51
C GLN A 277 3.93 3.96 8.04
N ALA A 278 2.64 3.88 7.75
CA ALA A 278 2.06 4.23 6.46
C ALA A 278 1.42 5.63 6.61
N GLN A 279 2.18 6.67 6.23
CA GLN A 279 1.95 8.06 6.66
C GLN A 279 0.93 8.82 5.82
N THR A 280 0.65 8.39 4.59
CA THR A 280 -0.38 8.97 3.73
C THR A 280 -1.30 7.90 3.13
N GLY A 281 -2.39 8.30 2.46
CA GLY A 281 -3.39 7.37 1.96
C GLY A 281 -2.80 6.39 0.94
N ASN A 282 -3.39 5.19 0.81
CA ASN A 282 -2.97 4.20 -0.20
C ASN A 282 -1.48 3.77 -0.11
N THR A 283 -0.77 4.06 0.98
CA THR A 283 0.65 3.68 1.17
C THR A 283 0.81 2.35 1.90
N ILE A 284 1.89 1.63 1.60
CA ILE A 284 2.17 0.31 2.15
C ILE A 284 3.56 0.33 2.82
N ALA A 285 3.62 0.10 4.13
CA ALA A 285 4.84 0.04 4.94
C ALA A 285 4.92 -1.31 5.68
N ILE A 286 5.72 -2.24 5.17
CA ILE A 286 5.82 -3.62 5.69
C ILE A 286 7.26 -3.89 6.15
N GLY A 287 7.46 -3.98 7.47
CA GLY A 287 8.75 -4.22 8.11
C GLY A 287 8.88 -3.47 9.44
N LYS A 288 9.82 -3.88 10.30
CA LYS A 288 10.17 -3.11 11.51
C LYS A 288 10.63 -1.71 11.09
N SER A 289 10.10 -0.66 11.69
CA SER A 289 10.44 0.74 11.37
C SER A 289 10.24 1.14 9.89
N ALA A 290 9.51 0.36 9.08
CA ALA A 290 9.27 0.71 7.68
C ALA A 290 8.45 2.00 7.60
N VAL A 291 8.83 2.93 6.73
CA VAL A 291 8.14 4.20 6.50
C VAL A 291 7.77 4.33 5.03
N ALA A 292 6.48 4.43 4.75
CA ALA A 292 5.96 4.83 3.44
C ALA A 292 5.25 6.18 3.60
N ASN A 293 5.78 7.22 2.94
CA ASN A 293 5.25 8.57 3.00
C ASN A 293 5.17 9.15 1.59
N SER A 294 3.95 9.39 1.12
CA SER A 294 3.67 9.90 -0.22
C SER A 294 2.86 11.18 -0.10
N PRO A 295 3.48 12.35 0.18
CA PRO A 295 2.75 13.61 0.36
C PRO A 295 1.94 13.95 -0.88
N ALA A 296 0.62 14.14 -0.72
CA ALA A 296 -0.27 14.44 -1.83
C ALA A 296 0.08 15.79 -2.48
N SER A 297 0.20 15.83 -3.81
CA SER A 297 0.36 17.08 -4.57
C SER A 297 -0.68 17.14 -5.69
N GLY A 298 -1.54 18.15 -5.66
CA GLY A 298 -2.67 18.27 -6.59
C GLY A 298 -3.58 17.05 -6.57
N ASN A 299 -3.89 16.53 -7.77
CA ASN A 299 -4.81 15.41 -7.96
C ASN A 299 -4.11 14.03 -7.98
N ALA A 300 -2.81 13.96 -7.68
CA ALA A 300 -2.06 12.71 -7.73
C ALA A 300 -2.34 11.84 -6.48
N ALA A 301 -2.73 10.59 -6.71
CA ALA A 301 -2.93 9.62 -5.63
C ALA A 301 -1.60 9.29 -4.93
N SER A 302 -1.64 9.29 -3.60
CA SER A 302 -0.57 8.76 -2.76
C SER A 302 -0.34 7.28 -3.08
N SER A 303 0.92 6.81 -3.09
CA SER A 303 1.24 5.50 -3.69
C SER A 303 2.59 4.89 -3.28
N ALA A 304 3.25 5.42 -2.23
CA ALA A 304 4.54 4.89 -1.79
C ALA A 304 4.45 3.47 -1.18
N ILE A 305 5.44 2.63 -1.50
CA ILE A 305 5.59 1.27 -0.99
C ILE A 305 6.98 1.11 -0.36
N ALA A 306 7.03 0.77 0.93
CA ALA A 306 8.24 0.40 1.67
C ALA A 306 8.12 -1.04 2.19
N LEU A 307 9.02 -1.93 1.76
CA LEU A 307 9.02 -3.35 2.11
C LEU A 307 10.40 -3.79 2.61
N GLY A 308 10.58 -3.79 3.93
CA GLY A 308 11.83 -4.19 4.59
C GLY A 308 11.97 -3.55 5.97
N ALA A 309 12.83 -4.11 6.82
CA ALA A 309 13.18 -3.46 8.08
C ALA A 309 13.93 -2.15 7.79
N ASP A 310 13.48 -1.06 8.41
CA ASP A 310 14.03 0.29 8.26
C ASP A 310 14.00 0.80 6.78
N ALA A 311 13.11 0.25 5.95
CA ALA A 311 12.90 0.70 4.56
C ALA A 311 12.14 2.03 4.52
N ASN A 312 12.59 2.98 3.70
CA ASN A 312 12.10 4.36 3.69
C ASN A 312 11.74 4.82 2.26
N ALA A 313 10.45 4.82 1.93
CA ALA A 313 9.93 5.29 0.65
C ALA A 313 9.31 6.69 0.84
N THR A 314 10.03 7.74 0.42
CA THR A 314 9.56 9.13 0.52
C THR A 314 9.35 9.78 -0.85
N GLY A 315 8.11 10.16 -1.13
CA GLY A 315 7.69 10.83 -2.36
C GLY A 315 6.43 10.21 -2.98
N LEU A 316 5.93 10.85 -4.05
CA LEU A 316 4.89 10.26 -4.90
C LEU A 316 5.49 9.09 -5.72
N GLY A 317 4.74 8.01 -5.92
CA GLY A 317 5.13 6.89 -6.79
C GLY A 317 6.40 6.12 -6.42
N THR A 318 6.94 6.29 -5.20
CA THR A 318 8.24 5.71 -4.80
C THR A 318 8.13 4.30 -4.23
N ILE A 319 9.01 3.39 -4.66
CA ILE A 319 9.10 2.01 -4.18
C ILE A 319 10.48 1.76 -3.56
N ALA A 320 10.52 1.35 -2.29
CA ALA A 320 11.71 0.92 -1.56
C ALA A 320 11.54 -0.52 -1.06
N ILE A 321 12.42 -1.44 -1.48
CA ILE A 321 12.37 -2.87 -1.14
C ILE A 321 13.75 -3.32 -0.62
N GLY A 322 13.77 -3.94 0.56
CA GLY A 322 14.99 -4.40 1.23
C GLY A 322 15.29 -3.61 2.50
N ARG A 323 16.12 -4.18 3.39
CA ARG A 323 16.48 -3.56 4.67
C ARG A 323 17.27 -2.28 4.45
N ALA A 324 16.91 -1.20 5.14
CA ALA A 324 17.53 0.12 5.00
C ALA A 324 17.64 0.59 3.53
N SER A 325 16.66 0.23 2.69
CA SER A 325 16.50 0.80 1.34
C SER A 325 15.86 2.18 1.46
N GLU A 326 16.33 3.14 0.66
CA GLU A 326 15.98 4.54 0.86
C GLU A 326 15.76 5.27 -0.48
N VAL A 327 14.59 5.89 -0.63
CA VAL A 327 14.26 6.73 -1.79
C VAL A 327 14.10 8.17 -1.32
N LEU A 328 15.07 9.02 -1.70
CA LEU A 328 15.08 10.45 -1.47
C LEU A 328 14.54 11.17 -2.72
N SER A 329 13.27 11.57 -2.69
CA SER A 329 12.70 12.46 -3.70
C SER A 329 12.30 13.79 -3.04
N GLN A 330 13.04 14.86 -3.34
CA GLN A 330 12.80 16.17 -2.72
C GLN A 330 11.58 16.88 -3.32
N ASN A 331 10.81 17.52 -2.44
CA ASN A 331 9.50 18.09 -2.75
C ASN A 331 9.56 19.45 -3.49
N SER A 332 10.13 19.47 -4.70
CA SER A 332 10.00 20.58 -5.64
C SER A 332 8.63 20.51 -6.33
N MET A 333 7.58 21.08 -5.71
CA MET A 333 6.20 21.00 -6.19
C MET A 333 6.02 21.55 -7.62
N ASN A 334 6.00 20.67 -8.62
CA ASN A 334 5.41 20.90 -9.92
C ASN A 334 4.63 19.65 -10.33
N VAL A 335 3.29 19.76 -10.38
CA VAL A 335 2.37 18.66 -10.68
C VAL A 335 2.53 18.06 -12.09
N ASN A 336 3.36 18.67 -12.95
CA ASN A 336 3.69 18.17 -14.28
C ASN A 336 4.90 17.21 -14.31
N VAL A 337 5.47 16.83 -13.16
CA VAL A 337 6.65 15.94 -13.08
C VAL A 337 6.30 14.60 -12.42
N THR A 338 6.58 13.50 -13.10
CA THR A 338 6.31 12.14 -12.61
C THR A 338 7.46 11.61 -11.75
N HIS A 339 7.17 11.38 -10.48
CA HIS A 339 8.10 10.82 -9.51
C HIS A 339 7.93 9.30 -9.50
N ASN A 340 8.85 8.58 -10.15
CA ASN A 340 8.84 7.13 -10.30
C ASN A 340 10.22 6.59 -9.93
N ASN A 341 10.46 6.36 -8.64
CA ASN A 341 11.79 5.99 -8.12
C ASN A 341 11.74 4.59 -7.49
N ILE A 342 12.73 3.75 -7.80
CA ILE A 342 12.79 2.35 -7.36
C ILE A 342 14.13 2.08 -6.68
N ALA A 343 14.12 1.74 -5.38
CA ALA A 343 15.27 1.19 -4.66
C ALA A 343 15.00 -0.27 -4.30
N ILE A 344 15.87 -1.20 -4.72
CA ILE A 344 15.78 -2.64 -4.41
C ILE A 344 17.14 -3.15 -3.92
N GLY A 345 17.19 -3.63 -2.68
CA GLY A 345 18.36 -4.23 -2.06
C GLY A 345 18.72 -3.62 -0.71
N ASN A 346 19.53 -4.34 0.07
CA ASN A 346 20.03 -3.83 1.34
C ASN A 346 20.93 -2.60 1.12
N THR A 347 20.63 -1.47 1.78
CA THR A 347 21.28 -0.16 1.56
C THR A 347 21.17 0.42 0.14
N ALA A 348 20.28 -0.08 -0.73
CA ALA A 348 20.05 0.51 -2.05
C ALA A 348 19.44 1.91 -1.92
N ARG A 349 19.91 2.86 -2.74
CA ARG A 349 19.52 4.28 -2.65
C ARG A 349 19.18 4.94 -3.98
N VAL A 350 18.11 5.71 -3.99
CA VAL A 350 17.80 6.68 -5.04
C VAL A 350 17.88 8.09 -4.46
N GLY A 351 18.63 8.98 -5.13
CA GLY A 351 18.71 10.41 -4.85
C GLY A 351 19.78 10.85 -3.86
N ASP A 352 19.82 12.16 -3.63
CA ASP A 352 20.68 12.81 -2.62
C ASP A 352 19.90 13.90 -1.86
N SER A 353 20.16 13.98 -0.56
CA SER A 353 19.82 15.07 0.35
C SER A 353 20.24 16.48 -0.13
N SER A 354 21.18 16.58 -1.08
CA SER A 354 21.58 17.85 -1.70
C SER A 354 20.79 18.24 -2.97
N SER A 355 20.04 17.31 -3.59
CA SER A 355 19.38 17.55 -4.89
C SER A 355 17.87 17.75 -4.76
N SER A 356 17.38 18.93 -5.17
CA SER A 356 15.94 19.24 -5.18
C SER A 356 15.16 18.58 -6.34
N LYS A 357 15.84 17.81 -7.20
CA LYS A 357 15.26 17.11 -8.37
C LYS A 357 15.86 15.71 -8.49
N ILE A 358 15.11 14.70 -8.03
CA ILE A 358 15.42 13.28 -8.22
C ILE A 358 14.13 12.55 -8.61
N THR A 359 14.04 12.21 -9.89
CA THR A 359 12.89 11.57 -10.52
C THR A 359 13.36 10.42 -11.42
N GLN A 360 12.44 9.51 -11.75
CA GLN A 360 12.61 8.49 -12.78
C GLN A 360 13.87 7.62 -12.63
N SER A 361 14.33 7.41 -11.38
CA SER A 361 15.65 6.84 -11.08
C SER A 361 15.58 5.47 -10.40
N ILE A 362 16.49 4.57 -10.78
CA ILE A 362 16.43 3.14 -10.45
C ILE A 362 17.74 2.68 -9.81
N ALA A 363 17.68 2.19 -8.57
CA ALA A 363 18.80 1.60 -7.84
C ALA A 363 18.49 0.15 -7.47
N ILE A 364 19.17 -0.82 -8.09
CA ILE A 364 18.95 -2.27 -7.85
C ILE A 364 20.28 -2.93 -7.50
N GLY A 365 20.52 -3.17 -6.21
CA GLY A 365 21.75 -3.83 -5.74
C GLY A 365 21.95 -3.70 -4.23
N SER A 366 22.30 -4.81 -3.59
CA SER A 366 22.56 -4.88 -2.15
C SER A 366 24.04 -4.76 -1.84
N GLY A 367 24.37 -3.89 -0.88
CA GLY A 367 25.62 -3.91 -0.12
C GLY A 367 25.38 -4.37 1.32
N ASN A 368 26.39 -4.33 2.18
CA ASN A 368 26.25 -4.67 3.60
C ASN A 368 26.25 -3.43 4.51
N ARG A 369 27.00 -2.40 4.14
CA ARG A 369 27.35 -1.24 4.97
C ARG A 369 26.97 0.09 4.29
N VAL A 370 26.98 1.13 5.11
CA VAL A 370 27.11 2.53 4.67
C VAL A 370 28.42 3.04 5.29
N ASP A 371 29.23 3.76 4.53
CA ASP A 371 30.49 4.33 5.02
C ASP A 371 30.27 5.56 5.91
N PRO A 372 31.30 6.05 6.64
CA PRO A 372 31.17 7.22 7.51
C PRO A 372 30.93 8.55 6.77
N GLN A 373 30.99 8.55 5.43
CA GLN A 373 30.64 9.69 4.57
C GLN A 373 29.19 9.60 4.08
N GLY A 374 28.45 8.56 4.49
CA GLY A 374 27.05 8.35 4.14
C GLY A 374 26.84 7.66 2.79
N ARG A 375 27.87 7.10 2.13
CA ARG A 375 27.73 6.34 0.88
C ARG A 375 27.40 4.87 1.17
N PRO A 376 26.38 4.27 0.53
CA PRO A 376 26.08 2.86 0.67
C PRO A 376 27.04 1.97 -0.15
N GLU A 377 27.18 0.72 0.26
CA GLU A 377 27.67 -0.39 -0.58
C GLU A 377 26.56 -0.92 -1.52
N GLY A 378 25.29 -0.54 -1.31
CA GLY A 378 24.21 -0.81 -2.26
C GLY A 378 24.37 -0.02 -3.56
N ALA A 379 23.50 -0.31 -4.53
CA ALA A 379 23.37 0.54 -5.72
C ALA A 379 22.93 1.95 -5.30
N TRP A 380 23.57 2.99 -5.85
CA TRP A 380 23.20 4.39 -5.64
C TRP A 380 22.94 5.10 -6.98
N ALA A 381 21.67 5.30 -7.29
CA ALA A 381 21.22 6.13 -8.41
C ALA A 381 21.10 7.57 -7.91
N LYS A 382 22.17 8.34 -8.02
CA LYS A 382 22.32 9.64 -7.35
C LYS A 382 21.78 10.81 -8.16
N GLY A 383 21.90 10.77 -9.48
CA GLY A 383 21.39 11.82 -10.37
C GLY A 383 19.90 11.69 -10.69
N ASP A 384 19.32 12.74 -11.26
CA ASP A 384 17.99 12.70 -11.87
C ASP A 384 18.01 11.80 -13.12
N GLN A 385 16.94 11.03 -13.37
CA GLN A 385 16.85 10.02 -14.43
C GLN A 385 18.03 9.02 -14.48
N SER A 386 18.61 8.65 -13.33
CA SER A 386 19.80 7.79 -13.27
C SER A 386 19.49 6.32 -12.98
N ILE A 387 20.33 5.41 -13.49
CA ILE A 387 20.20 3.96 -13.32
C ILE A 387 21.48 3.40 -12.69
N ALA A 388 21.38 2.80 -11.52
CA ALA A 388 22.46 2.08 -10.84
C ALA A 388 22.05 0.62 -10.59
N VAL A 389 22.80 -0.36 -11.13
CA VAL A 389 22.51 -1.79 -10.94
C VAL A 389 23.76 -2.58 -10.57
N GLY A 390 23.76 -3.19 -9.38
CA GLY A 390 24.85 -4.00 -8.82
C GLY A 390 25.27 -3.58 -7.41
N GLY A 391 26.14 -4.38 -6.77
CA GLY A 391 26.81 -3.98 -5.53
C GLY A 391 27.90 -2.93 -5.79
N ASN A 392 28.03 -1.94 -4.91
CA ASN A 392 28.97 -0.82 -5.02
C ASN A 392 28.87 -0.03 -6.35
N VAL A 393 27.68 0.08 -6.94
CA VAL A 393 27.46 0.78 -8.23
C VAL A 393 26.90 2.18 -8.00
N LEU A 394 27.52 3.20 -8.62
CA LEU A 394 27.20 4.61 -8.42
C LEU A 394 26.93 5.34 -9.76
N ALA A 395 25.66 5.65 -10.03
CA ALA A 395 25.28 6.55 -11.11
C ALA A 395 25.25 7.98 -10.55
N ASN A 396 26.40 8.68 -10.61
CA ASN A 396 26.64 9.95 -9.94
C ASN A 396 26.02 11.15 -10.68
N GLY A 397 25.94 11.07 -12.01
CA GLY A 397 25.40 12.13 -12.86
C GLY A 397 23.91 12.01 -13.17
N HIS A 398 23.31 13.12 -13.59
CA HIS A 398 21.99 13.15 -14.23
C HIS A 398 22.03 12.37 -15.55
N SER A 399 20.93 11.69 -15.89
CA SER A 399 20.77 10.85 -17.09
C SER A 399 21.90 9.82 -17.27
N SER A 400 22.51 9.35 -16.18
CA SER A 400 23.66 8.45 -16.20
C SER A 400 23.28 7.00 -15.90
N VAL A 401 24.01 6.06 -16.49
CA VAL A 401 23.76 4.62 -16.36
C VAL A 401 25.02 3.92 -15.87
N ALA A 402 24.97 3.35 -14.67
CA ALA A 402 26.01 2.52 -14.08
C ALA A 402 25.46 1.11 -13.85
N ILE A 403 26.03 0.09 -14.48
CA ILE A 403 25.61 -1.31 -14.36
C ILE A 403 26.85 -2.19 -14.22
N GLY A 404 26.99 -2.92 -13.12
CA GLY A 404 28.19 -3.70 -12.86
C GLY A 404 28.29 -4.26 -11.46
N GLY A 405 29.41 -3.97 -10.81
CA GLY A 405 29.81 -4.56 -9.53
C GLY A 405 31.27 -4.25 -9.20
N ASP A 406 31.71 -4.66 -8.02
CA ASP A 406 33.06 -4.47 -7.51
C ASP A 406 33.88 -5.77 -7.40
N ASP A 407 33.25 -6.92 -7.14
CA ASP A 407 33.91 -8.23 -6.99
C ASP A 407 34.67 -8.67 -8.26
N LEU A 408 36.00 -8.65 -8.15
CA LEU A 408 36.94 -9.31 -9.06
C LEU A 408 37.80 -10.37 -8.34
N ASP A 409 37.45 -10.74 -7.12
CA ASP A 409 38.15 -11.73 -6.31
C ASP A 409 37.96 -13.12 -6.91
N LEU A 410 36.68 -13.50 -7.12
CA LEU A 410 36.29 -14.78 -7.74
C LEU A 410 36.56 -14.79 -9.24
N VAL A 411 36.29 -13.68 -9.94
CA VAL A 411 36.58 -13.53 -11.37
C VAL A 411 38.08 -13.69 -11.64
N GLY A 412 38.92 -13.00 -10.87
CA GLY A 412 40.37 -13.07 -11.01
C GLY A 412 40.96 -14.44 -10.64
N GLY A 413 40.36 -15.16 -9.69
CA GLY A 413 40.77 -16.51 -9.29
C GLY A 413 40.38 -17.62 -10.27
N THR A 414 39.40 -17.37 -11.14
CA THR A 414 38.93 -18.35 -12.14
C THR A 414 40.03 -18.67 -13.16
N ARG A 415 40.11 -19.92 -13.63
CA ARG A 415 41.08 -20.34 -14.66
C ARG A 415 40.52 -20.19 -16.07
N TYR A 416 41.40 -19.96 -17.05
CA TYR A 416 41.03 -19.88 -18.45
C TYR A 416 40.45 -21.21 -18.98
N SER A 417 39.29 -21.14 -19.62
CA SER A 417 38.53 -22.27 -20.17
C SER A 417 38.32 -22.20 -21.68
N GLY A 418 39.12 -21.40 -22.40
CA GLY A 418 39.12 -21.34 -23.86
C GLY A 418 39.89 -22.51 -24.48
N ASN A 419 40.37 -22.34 -25.71
CA ASN A 419 41.12 -23.38 -26.41
C ASN A 419 42.48 -23.61 -25.72
N ALA A 420 42.87 -24.87 -25.53
CA ALA A 420 44.14 -25.25 -24.93
C ALA A 420 45.37 -24.73 -25.71
N THR A 421 45.19 -24.39 -26.99
CA THR A 421 46.24 -23.80 -27.86
C THR A 421 46.28 -22.26 -27.86
N ASP A 422 45.32 -21.58 -27.20
CA ASP A 422 45.25 -20.12 -27.17
C ASP A 422 46.50 -19.51 -26.51
N LYS A 423 47.12 -18.54 -27.19
CA LYS A 423 48.36 -17.92 -26.76
C LYS A 423 48.55 -16.53 -27.34
N PHE A 424 49.16 -15.63 -26.57
CA PHE A 424 49.72 -14.39 -27.10
C PHE A 424 51.13 -14.65 -27.63
N ILE A 425 51.46 -14.09 -28.79
CA ILE A 425 52.81 -14.13 -29.35
C ILE A 425 53.53 -12.85 -28.93
N LYS A 426 54.73 -12.99 -28.37
CA LYS A 426 55.58 -11.84 -28.01
C LYS A 426 56.50 -11.49 -29.17
N TYR A 427 56.68 -10.19 -29.40
CA TYR A 427 57.54 -9.64 -30.46
C TYR A 427 58.53 -8.63 -29.86
N ASN A 428 59.65 -8.41 -30.53
CA ASN A 428 60.53 -7.27 -30.25
C ASN A 428 60.15 -6.05 -31.10
N GLU A 429 60.82 -4.92 -30.87
CA GLU A 429 60.57 -3.65 -31.58
C GLU A 429 60.92 -3.69 -33.09
N LYS A 430 61.47 -4.80 -33.59
CA LYS A 430 61.70 -5.08 -35.02
C LYS A 430 60.65 -6.05 -35.60
N GLY A 431 59.59 -6.38 -34.85
CA GLY A 431 58.54 -7.31 -35.28
C GLY A 431 58.95 -8.79 -35.30
N ALA A 432 60.14 -9.15 -34.81
CA ALA A 432 60.56 -10.54 -34.73
C ALA A 432 60.02 -11.20 -33.46
N LYS A 433 59.53 -12.44 -33.58
CA LYS A 433 58.97 -13.22 -32.48
C LYS A 433 60.03 -13.52 -31.40
N THR A 434 59.73 -13.18 -30.15
CA THR A 434 60.59 -13.39 -28.97
C THR A 434 60.07 -14.48 -28.03
N GLY A 435 58.79 -14.85 -28.12
CA GLY A 435 58.23 -15.90 -27.27
C GLY A 435 56.74 -16.13 -27.47
N GLU A 436 56.15 -16.95 -26.60
CA GLU A 436 54.71 -17.23 -26.53
C GLU A 436 54.24 -17.23 -25.08
N TYR A 437 53.00 -16.83 -24.84
CA TYR A 437 52.32 -16.87 -23.55
C TYR A 437 51.01 -17.65 -23.72
N ALA A 438 51.03 -18.95 -23.42
CA ALA A 438 49.84 -19.79 -23.48
C ALA A 438 48.85 -19.41 -22.36
N LEU A 439 47.57 -19.27 -22.70
CA LEU A 439 46.50 -18.91 -21.75
C LEU A 439 46.01 -20.13 -20.95
N SER A 440 46.09 -21.33 -21.55
CA SER A 440 45.65 -22.59 -20.93
C SER A 440 46.24 -22.78 -19.52
N GLY A 441 45.38 -23.09 -18.56
CA GLY A 441 45.76 -23.34 -17.18
C GLY A 441 46.16 -22.11 -16.34
N LYS A 442 46.16 -20.89 -16.87
CA LYS A 442 46.40 -19.65 -16.11
C LYS A 442 45.12 -19.11 -15.46
N SER A 443 45.25 -18.19 -14.48
CA SER A 443 44.10 -17.45 -13.96
C SER A 443 43.71 -16.29 -14.88
N LEU A 444 42.45 -15.85 -14.82
CA LEU A 444 41.99 -14.66 -15.54
C LEU A 444 42.70 -13.38 -15.04
N ARG A 445 43.09 -13.32 -13.75
CA ARG A 445 43.93 -12.24 -13.19
C ARG A 445 45.30 -12.17 -13.87
N ASP A 446 45.96 -13.30 -14.11
CA ASP A 446 47.27 -13.35 -14.76
C ASP A 446 47.19 -12.96 -16.25
N ILE A 447 46.13 -13.42 -16.94
CA ILE A 447 45.91 -13.11 -18.36
C ILE A 447 45.55 -11.63 -18.52
N TYR A 448 44.65 -11.09 -17.69
CA TYR A 448 44.32 -9.67 -17.68
C TYR A 448 45.56 -8.81 -17.41
N LYS A 449 46.42 -9.21 -16.46
CA LYS A 449 47.65 -8.48 -16.14
C LYS A 449 48.68 -8.51 -17.26
N GLU A 450 48.85 -9.65 -17.92
CA GLU A 450 49.68 -9.78 -19.12
C GLU A 450 49.18 -8.85 -20.24
N MET A 451 47.88 -8.83 -20.53
CA MET A 451 47.30 -8.01 -21.61
C MET A 451 47.32 -6.50 -21.33
N THR A 452 47.06 -6.07 -20.09
CA THR A 452 46.75 -4.66 -19.78
C THR A 452 47.86 -3.93 -19.02
N GLY A 453 48.70 -4.65 -18.28
CA GLY A 453 49.58 -4.09 -17.23
C GLY A 453 48.87 -3.64 -15.95
N ASP A 454 47.54 -3.67 -15.91
CA ASP A 454 46.69 -3.42 -14.74
C ASP A 454 46.41 -4.76 -14.02
N THR A 455 45.69 -4.81 -12.89
CA THR A 455 45.32 -6.09 -12.28
C THR A 455 43.97 -6.10 -11.57
N MET A 456 43.42 -7.31 -11.45
CA MET A 456 42.22 -7.62 -10.67
C MET A 456 42.63 -7.72 -9.19
N ASN A 457 42.90 -6.57 -8.56
CA ASN A 457 43.32 -6.48 -7.15
C ASN A 457 42.40 -7.31 -6.24
N TYR A 458 43.00 -8.11 -5.35
CA TYR A 458 42.27 -8.92 -4.38
C TYR A 458 41.80 -8.05 -3.19
N GLY A 459 40.57 -8.23 -2.72
CA GLY A 459 39.99 -7.45 -1.61
C GLY A 459 39.77 -5.96 -1.90
N SER A 460 39.67 -5.60 -3.18
CA SER A 460 39.70 -4.21 -3.67
C SER A 460 38.36 -3.80 -4.27
N TYR A 461 37.41 -3.49 -3.40
CA TYR A 461 36.01 -3.18 -3.68
C TYR A 461 35.82 -1.80 -4.34
N GLY A 462 36.29 -1.66 -5.58
CA GLY A 462 36.17 -0.44 -6.38
C GLY A 462 34.82 -0.35 -7.10
N ASN A 463 34.17 0.81 -7.03
CA ASN A 463 32.85 1.01 -7.63
C ASN A 463 32.83 0.95 -9.17
N THR A 464 31.70 0.54 -9.74
CA THR A 464 31.30 0.95 -11.11
C THR A 464 30.71 2.37 -11.03
N ILE A 465 31.19 3.33 -11.84
CA ILE A 465 30.87 4.77 -11.69
C ILE A 465 30.50 5.43 -13.03
N ALA A 466 29.44 6.23 -13.06
CA ALA A 466 29.05 7.10 -14.19
C ALA A 466 28.90 8.59 -13.79
N GLY A 467 29.54 9.52 -14.53
CA GLY A 467 29.38 10.98 -14.50
C GLY A 467 28.17 11.50 -15.31
N GLN A 468 28.10 12.81 -15.63
CA GLN A 468 26.90 13.42 -16.25
C GLN A 468 26.63 12.86 -17.66
N GLY A 469 25.40 12.41 -17.94
CA GLY A 469 24.99 11.88 -19.25
C GLY A 469 25.86 10.72 -19.78
N SER A 470 26.52 10.00 -18.88
CA SER A 470 27.54 9.00 -19.20
C SER A 470 27.04 7.56 -18.96
N VAL A 471 27.72 6.58 -19.54
CA VAL A 471 27.39 5.16 -19.36
C VAL A 471 28.63 4.37 -18.93
N ALA A 472 28.49 3.60 -17.84
CA ALA A 472 29.47 2.66 -17.30
C ALA A 472 28.86 1.26 -17.21
N LEU A 473 29.35 0.31 -18.01
CA LEU A 473 28.84 -1.06 -18.07
C LEU A 473 29.96 -2.08 -17.86
N GLY A 474 29.94 -2.78 -16.73
CA GLY A 474 30.92 -3.80 -16.37
C GLY A 474 31.43 -3.68 -14.94
N VAL A 475 32.10 -4.73 -14.47
CA VAL A 475 32.67 -4.79 -13.11
C VAL A 475 33.87 -3.83 -13.02
N GLN A 476 33.84 -2.92 -12.04
CA GLN A 476 34.78 -1.80 -11.86
C GLN A 476 34.95 -0.90 -13.11
N SER A 477 33.94 -0.77 -13.98
CA SER A 477 34.00 0.18 -15.10
C SER A 477 33.81 1.62 -14.61
N ASN A 478 34.60 2.54 -15.15
CA ASN A 478 34.67 3.92 -14.70
C ASN A 478 34.45 4.89 -15.87
N SER A 479 33.25 5.44 -15.96
CA SER A 479 32.87 6.52 -16.87
C SER A 479 32.63 7.81 -16.07
N SER A 480 33.56 8.20 -15.19
CA SER A 480 33.37 9.30 -14.24
C SER A 480 33.37 10.70 -14.83
N ALA A 481 33.72 10.83 -16.12
CA ALA A 481 33.66 12.11 -16.83
C ALA A 481 32.28 12.37 -17.44
N ASP A 482 32.06 13.59 -17.88
CA ASP A 482 30.80 14.00 -18.49
C ASP A 482 30.77 13.60 -19.97
N LEU A 483 29.61 13.10 -20.40
CA LEU A 483 29.32 12.54 -21.73
C LEU A 483 30.27 11.40 -22.16
N SER A 484 30.89 10.68 -21.22
CA SER A 484 31.81 9.57 -21.51
C SER A 484 31.14 8.19 -21.56
N LEU A 485 31.83 7.22 -22.18
CA LEU A 485 31.33 5.86 -22.36
C LEU A 485 32.40 4.81 -21.95
N ALA A 486 32.19 4.06 -20.87
CA ALA A 486 33.07 2.98 -20.43
C ALA A 486 32.34 1.63 -20.43
N ILE A 487 32.67 0.75 -21.38
CA ILE A 487 32.09 -0.59 -21.49
C ILE A 487 33.18 -1.66 -21.38
N GLY A 488 33.01 -2.59 -20.45
CA GLY A 488 33.91 -3.72 -20.18
C GLY A 488 34.52 -3.67 -18.79
N THR A 489 34.95 -4.82 -18.27
CA THR A 489 35.55 -4.94 -16.93
C THR A 489 36.80 -4.06 -16.80
N LYS A 490 36.85 -3.21 -15.77
CA LYS A 490 37.92 -2.21 -15.56
C LYS A 490 38.17 -1.29 -16.78
N SER A 491 37.17 -1.04 -17.63
CA SER A 491 37.22 0.03 -18.64
C SER A 491 37.23 1.41 -17.97
N GLN A 492 37.92 2.38 -18.57
CA GLN A 492 38.13 3.70 -17.98
C GLN A 492 37.97 4.79 -19.04
N ALA A 493 36.87 5.53 -19.00
CA ALA A 493 36.63 6.75 -19.78
C ALA A 493 36.58 7.92 -18.79
N THR A 494 37.65 8.72 -18.77
CA THR A 494 37.96 9.63 -17.64
C THR A 494 38.22 11.07 -18.05
N ALA A 495 38.01 11.38 -19.33
CA ALA A 495 37.96 12.73 -19.86
C ALA A 495 36.61 13.00 -20.56
N PHE A 496 36.24 14.27 -20.70
CA PHE A 496 34.98 14.67 -21.33
C PHE A 496 34.84 14.08 -22.75
N GLY A 497 33.67 13.51 -23.05
CA GLY A 497 33.37 12.89 -24.35
C GLY A 497 34.20 11.64 -24.71
N SER A 498 35.01 11.11 -23.80
CA SER A 498 35.91 9.97 -24.08
C SER A 498 35.17 8.62 -24.11
N VAL A 499 35.65 7.69 -24.93
CA VAL A 499 35.02 6.36 -25.17
C VAL A 499 36.03 5.23 -24.95
N ALA A 500 35.79 4.38 -23.96
CA ALA A 500 36.57 3.18 -23.67
C ALA A 500 35.70 1.91 -23.84
N LEU A 501 35.82 1.24 -24.98
CA LEU A 501 35.04 0.05 -25.34
C LEU A 501 35.92 -1.21 -25.33
N GLY A 502 36.06 -1.85 -24.17
CA GLY A 502 36.77 -3.11 -24.00
C GLY A 502 37.26 -3.34 -22.56
N THR A 503 37.49 -4.60 -22.20
CA THR A 503 38.05 -4.97 -20.89
C THR A 503 39.43 -4.33 -20.70
N GLY A 504 39.59 -3.50 -19.66
CA GLY A 504 40.81 -2.73 -19.43
C GLY A 504 41.15 -1.68 -20.50
N ALA A 505 40.20 -1.28 -21.35
CA ALA A 505 40.38 -0.17 -22.28
C ALA A 505 40.44 1.17 -21.53
N LYS A 506 41.30 2.10 -21.94
CA LYS A 506 41.54 3.38 -21.24
C LYS A 506 41.54 4.58 -22.19
N ALA A 507 40.48 5.37 -22.11
CA ALA A 507 40.32 6.66 -22.75
C ALA A 507 40.53 7.76 -21.70
N THR A 508 41.69 8.42 -21.76
CA THR A 508 42.17 9.37 -20.75
C THR A 508 42.40 10.78 -21.29
N LEU A 509 42.28 10.97 -22.60
CA LEU A 509 42.36 12.27 -23.27
C LEU A 509 40.94 12.73 -23.66
N LEU A 510 40.72 14.05 -23.68
CA LEU A 510 39.49 14.70 -24.16
C LEU A 510 39.05 14.10 -25.50
N ASN A 511 37.75 13.87 -25.73
CA ASN A 511 37.21 13.39 -27.03
C ASN A 511 37.76 12.02 -27.54
N SER A 512 38.66 11.36 -26.80
CA SER A 512 39.46 10.25 -27.34
C SER A 512 38.78 8.89 -27.25
N VAL A 513 39.13 7.98 -28.16
CA VAL A 513 38.52 6.64 -28.28
C VAL A 513 39.56 5.53 -28.07
N ALA A 514 39.34 4.67 -27.07
CA ALA A 514 40.06 3.43 -26.86
C ALA A 514 39.15 2.23 -27.20
N LEU A 515 39.42 1.58 -28.34
CA LEU A 515 38.60 0.51 -28.89
C LEU A 515 39.29 -0.85 -28.77
N GLY A 516 38.64 -1.79 -28.08
CA GLY A 516 39.13 -3.14 -27.83
C GLY A 516 39.80 -3.33 -26.46
N THR A 517 39.86 -4.58 -26.01
CA THR A 517 40.53 -4.98 -24.75
C THR A 517 41.97 -4.44 -24.68
N ALA A 518 42.36 -3.91 -23.52
CA ALA A 518 43.69 -3.33 -23.27
C ALA A 518 44.12 -2.14 -24.16
N SER A 519 43.22 -1.56 -24.96
CA SER A 519 43.53 -0.38 -25.78
C SER A 519 43.68 0.88 -24.95
N LYS A 520 44.62 1.76 -25.31
CA LYS A 520 44.95 2.97 -24.53
C LYS A 520 45.16 4.18 -25.42
N THR A 521 44.60 5.32 -25.03
CA THR A 521 44.91 6.63 -25.65
C THR A 521 46.15 7.24 -25.00
N ASP A 522 47.25 6.49 -25.02
CA ASP A 522 48.54 6.84 -24.40
C ASP A 522 49.44 7.72 -25.28
N LYS A 523 48.90 8.21 -26.41
CA LYS A 523 49.54 9.13 -27.35
C LYS A 523 48.53 10.17 -27.78
N GLU A 524 48.92 11.43 -27.67
CA GLU A 524 48.13 12.58 -28.10
C GLU A 524 48.04 12.68 -29.62
N GLY A 525 46.91 13.21 -30.10
CA GLY A 525 46.77 13.73 -31.46
C GLY A 525 47.75 14.88 -31.70
N LYS A 526 48.22 15.03 -32.94
CA LYS A 526 49.20 16.06 -33.31
C LYS A 526 48.88 16.62 -34.68
N ALA A 527 48.62 17.93 -34.72
CA ALA A 527 48.57 18.69 -35.95
C ALA A 527 49.93 18.61 -36.68
N TYR A 528 49.92 18.12 -37.92
CA TYR A 528 51.05 18.13 -38.84
C TYR A 528 50.66 18.94 -40.07
N VAL A 529 50.83 20.27 -40.02
CA VAL A 529 50.56 21.12 -41.19
C VAL A 529 51.48 20.77 -42.35
N GLN A 530 52.78 20.60 -42.03
CA GLN A 530 53.85 20.28 -42.95
C GLN A 530 54.80 19.28 -42.28
N ARG A 531 55.42 18.40 -43.07
CA ARG A 531 56.50 17.54 -42.59
C ARG A 531 57.52 17.32 -43.69
N GLU A 532 58.78 17.62 -43.41
CA GLU A 532 59.88 17.24 -44.28
C GLU A 532 60.19 15.74 -44.12
N ILE A 533 60.31 15.04 -45.26
CA ILE A 533 60.75 13.65 -45.34
C ILE A 533 61.78 13.58 -46.45
N MET A 534 63.04 13.29 -46.10
CA MET A 534 64.17 13.16 -47.05
C MET A 534 64.35 14.39 -47.97
N GLY A 535 64.24 15.61 -47.44
CA GLY A 535 64.37 16.85 -48.22
C GLY A 535 63.09 17.31 -48.94
N VAL A 536 62.03 16.50 -48.96
CA VAL A 536 60.73 16.86 -49.57
C VAL A 536 59.75 17.29 -48.48
N THR A 537 59.19 18.48 -48.60
CA THR A 537 58.15 18.99 -47.69
C THR A 537 56.76 18.52 -48.12
N TYR A 538 56.12 17.69 -47.30
CA TYR A 538 54.75 17.22 -47.49
C TYR A 538 53.78 18.06 -46.63
N THR A 539 52.88 18.78 -47.28
CA THR A 539 51.77 19.50 -46.62
C THR A 539 50.55 18.58 -46.53
N TRP A 540 49.93 18.45 -45.34
CA TRP A 540 48.79 17.56 -45.13
C TRP A 540 47.47 18.33 -45.20
N ALA A 541 46.56 17.90 -46.09
CA ALA A 541 45.18 18.38 -46.06
C ALA A 541 44.51 17.94 -44.74
N GLY A 542 43.86 18.88 -44.04
CA GLY A 542 43.25 18.64 -42.72
C GLY A 542 44.23 18.57 -41.54
N GLY A 543 45.55 18.43 -41.77
CA GLY A 543 46.57 18.29 -40.71
C GLY A 543 46.79 19.52 -39.82
N GLN A 544 45.99 20.57 -39.97
CA GLN A 544 46.02 21.80 -39.16
C GLN A 544 45.10 21.71 -37.92
N THR A 545 44.05 20.91 -37.99
CA THR A 545 42.96 20.85 -37.00
C THR A 545 42.93 19.47 -36.37
N THR A 546 43.77 19.27 -35.35
CA THR A 546 43.88 18.01 -34.60
C THR A 546 44.33 18.33 -33.19
N ASP A 547 43.40 18.24 -32.24
CA ASP A 547 43.71 18.42 -30.82
C ASP A 547 44.43 17.18 -30.26
N ALA A 548 45.03 17.35 -29.08
CA ALA A 548 45.65 16.24 -28.34
C ALA A 548 44.69 15.07 -28.10
N GLY A 549 43.38 15.34 -28.07
CA GLY A 549 42.30 14.37 -27.89
C GLY A 549 41.90 13.55 -29.10
N ASP A 550 42.19 14.00 -30.33
CA ASP A 550 41.60 13.47 -31.56
C ASP A 550 42.29 12.18 -32.04
N VAL A 551 42.19 11.12 -31.23
CA VAL A 551 42.83 9.83 -31.45
C VAL A 551 41.88 8.66 -31.23
N VAL A 552 41.88 7.73 -32.19
CA VAL A 552 41.27 6.40 -32.06
C VAL A 552 42.38 5.38 -31.88
N SER A 553 42.51 4.84 -30.66
CA SER A 553 43.47 3.79 -30.33
C SER A 553 42.82 2.42 -30.35
N VAL A 554 43.29 1.54 -31.24
CA VAL A 554 42.82 0.15 -31.38
C VAL A 554 43.68 -0.86 -30.60
N GLY A 555 44.64 -0.40 -29.79
CA GLY A 555 45.53 -1.27 -29.01
C GLY A 555 46.40 -0.52 -28.01
N SER A 556 47.52 -1.12 -27.61
CA SER A 556 48.60 -0.48 -26.85
C SER A 556 49.94 -1.09 -27.23
N LYS A 557 51.08 -0.55 -26.76
CA LYS A 557 52.42 -1.01 -27.19
C LYS A 557 52.61 -2.52 -26.96
N GLY A 558 52.87 -3.28 -28.03
CA GLY A 558 53.01 -4.74 -28.02
C GLY A 558 51.70 -5.54 -28.09
N TYR A 559 50.56 -4.84 -28.11
CA TYR A 559 49.20 -5.38 -28.26
C TYR A 559 48.42 -4.56 -29.30
N GLU A 560 49.10 -4.16 -30.38
CA GLU A 560 48.52 -3.47 -31.53
C GLU A 560 47.52 -4.37 -32.29
N ARG A 561 46.51 -3.75 -32.90
CA ARG A 561 45.55 -4.44 -33.77
C ARG A 561 45.63 -3.93 -35.20
N GLN A 562 45.48 -4.84 -36.16
CA GLN A 562 45.23 -4.49 -37.55
C GLN A 562 43.78 -4.05 -37.71
N ILE A 563 43.56 -2.96 -38.46
CA ILE A 563 42.25 -2.62 -39.00
C ILE A 563 42.18 -3.30 -40.37
N ILE A 564 41.34 -4.34 -40.48
CA ILE A 564 41.15 -5.12 -41.70
C ILE A 564 39.95 -4.62 -42.50
N ASN A 565 39.84 -5.05 -43.77
CA ASN A 565 38.76 -4.68 -44.69
C ASN A 565 38.65 -3.16 -44.99
N VAL A 566 39.76 -2.43 -44.84
CA VAL A 566 39.86 -1.01 -45.23
C VAL A 566 39.88 -0.90 -46.75
N SER A 567 38.96 -0.10 -47.32
CA SER A 567 38.90 0.17 -48.76
C SER A 567 40.02 1.11 -49.22
N PRO A 568 40.43 1.07 -50.51
CA PRO A 568 41.32 2.08 -51.08
C PRO A 568 40.74 3.49 -50.91
N ALA A 569 41.54 4.41 -50.37
CA ALA A 569 41.15 5.81 -50.18
C ALA A 569 41.34 6.63 -51.47
N ILE A 570 40.57 7.71 -51.62
CA ILE A 570 40.79 8.71 -52.68
C ILE A 570 42.08 9.48 -52.38
N PHE A 571 43.12 9.20 -53.17
CA PHE A 571 44.38 9.94 -53.16
C PHE A 571 44.41 10.95 -54.32
N LEU A 572 44.02 12.20 -54.06
CA LEU A 572 44.27 13.30 -55.00
C LEU A 572 45.70 13.81 -54.82
N LEU A 573 46.66 13.14 -55.46
CA LEU A 573 48.06 13.55 -55.46
C LEU A 573 48.25 14.80 -56.34
N LEU A 574 48.08 16.00 -55.78
CA LEU A 574 48.33 17.25 -56.46
C LEU A 574 49.85 17.51 -56.61
N LEU A 575 50.47 16.81 -57.56
CA LEU A 575 51.84 17.05 -57.97
C LEU A 575 51.97 18.47 -58.54
N LEU A 576 52.78 19.29 -57.88
CA LEU A 576 53.09 20.66 -58.28
C LEU A 576 53.84 20.69 -59.62
N MET A 577 53.11 20.89 -60.72
CA MET A 577 53.66 21.49 -61.94
C MET A 577 53.40 23.00 -61.92
N PRO A 578 54.34 23.83 -62.39
CA PRO A 578 54.18 25.28 -62.33
C PRO A 578 53.11 25.77 -63.32
N SER A 579 52.31 26.73 -62.85
CA SER A 579 51.38 27.56 -63.64
C SER A 579 50.40 26.83 -64.58
N MET A 580 49.23 26.48 -64.06
CA MET A 580 47.96 27.04 -64.59
C MET A 580 46.87 27.01 -63.52
N ALA A 581 45.94 27.96 -63.57
CA ALA A 581 44.87 28.08 -62.58
C ALA A 581 43.68 27.17 -62.93
N LEU A 582 43.22 26.37 -61.97
CA LEU A 582 41.92 25.73 -62.03
C LEU A 582 41.27 25.75 -60.65
N ASN A 583 40.35 26.70 -60.44
CA ASN A 583 39.49 26.70 -59.26
C ASN A 583 38.53 25.52 -59.33
N PHE A 584 38.56 24.65 -58.32
CA PHE A 584 37.40 23.84 -57.97
C PHE A 584 37.09 24.01 -56.49
N MET A 585 35.89 24.53 -56.25
CA MET A 585 35.33 24.87 -54.95
C MET A 585 34.07 24.01 -54.78
N VAL A 586 34.09 23.09 -53.84
CA VAL A 586 32.96 22.20 -53.52
C VAL A 586 32.78 22.17 -52.00
N TYR A 587 31.52 22.03 -51.58
CA TYR A 587 31.02 22.13 -50.21
C TYR A 587 31.31 20.86 -49.39
#